data_AF-A0A2D4FPY5-F1
#
_entry.id   AF-A0A2D4FPY5-F1
#
_cell.length_a   1.000
_cell.length_b   1.000
_cell.length_c   1.000
_cell.angle_alpha   90.00
_cell.angle_beta   90.00
_cell.angle_gamma   90.00
#
_symmetry.space_group_name_H-M   'P 1'
#
loop_
_entity.id
_entity.type
_entity.pdbx_description
1 polymer ?
#
loop_
_entity_poly.entity_id
_entity_poly.type
_entity_poly.pdbx_seq_one_letter_code
_entity_poly.pdbx_strand_id
1 'polypeptide(L)'
;MTEILNGGVYVGQNRFLCYADTIQWEDIVRNPMASNFSVVPKNSSTDCRQCHKYCGNRCWGPSADQCQSLTKVVCAEQCDGRCYGRSVSECCHRECAGGCSGPKDTDCFACMNFNDSGACVTQ
;
A
#
# COMPACT_ATOMS: atom_id res chain seq x y z
N MET A 1 -5.01 -3.80 0.11
CA MET A 1 -5.18 -2.39 -0.31
C MET A 1 -3.81 -1.72 -0.33
N THR A 2 -3.42 -1.10 -1.44
CA THR A 2 -2.04 -0.59 -1.63
C THR A 2 -1.95 0.82 -2.22
N GLU A 3 -3.07 1.44 -2.62
CA GLU A 3 -3.08 2.78 -3.23
C GLU A 3 -4.24 3.64 -2.73
N ILE A 4 -3.94 4.89 -2.40
CA ILE A 4 -4.89 6.00 -2.30
C ILE A 4 -4.31 7.16 -3.13
N LEU A 5 -4.87 7.37 -4.32
CA LEU A 5 -4.35 8.32 -5.31
C LEU A 5 -4.46 9.78 -4.82
N ASN A 6 -5.57 10.12 -4.19
CA ASN A 6 -5.85 11.46 -3.65
C ASN A 6 -6.65 11.36 -2.34
N GLY A 7 -6.41 12.30 -1.43
CA GLY A 7 -7.02 12.32 -0.10
C GLY A 7 -6.19 11.60 0.98
N GLY A 8 -6.60 11.79 2.24
CA GLY A 8 -6.00 11.14 3.41
C GLY A 8 -6.92 10.08 3.99
N VAL A 9 -6.47 9.42 5.06
CA VAL A 9 -7.24 8.37 5.74
C VAL A 9 -7.69 8.82 7.12
N TYR A 10 -8.99 8.72 7.42
CA TYR A 10 -9.50 8.85 8.77
C TYR A 10 -10.09 7.52 9.22
N VAL A 11 -9.47 6.90 10.22
CA VAL A 11 -10.00 5.73 10.91
C VAL A 11 -10.20 6.14 12.35
N GLY A 12 -11.42 6.25 12.85
CA GLY A 12 -11.66 6.74 14.21
C GLY A 12 -12.94 6.17 14.79
N GLN A 13 -13.06 6.23 16.12
CA GLN A 13 -14.28 5.85 16.86
C GLN A 13 -14.70 4.37 16.68
N ASN A 14 -13.75 3.48 16.42
CA ASN A 14 -14.02 2.05 16.27
C ASN A 14 -13.57 1.26 17.51
N ARG A 15 -14.50 0.97 18.42
CA ARG A 15 -14.21 0.28 19.69
C ARG A 15 -13.58 -1.11 19.52
N PHE A 16 -13.91 -1.81 18.45
CA PHE A 16 -13.50 -3.21 18.22
C PHE A 16 -12.54 -3.38 17.04
N LEU A 17 -12.06 -2.28 16.45
CA LEU A 17 -11.12 -2.37 15.33
C LEU A 17 -9.73 -2.75 15.84
N CYS A 18 -9.11 -3.68 15.14
CA CYS A 18 -7.75 -4.15 15.39
C CYS A 18 -6.88 -3.90 14.15
N TYR A 19 -5.56 -3.88 14.34
CA TYR A 19 -4.51 -3.94 13.31
C TYR A 19 -4.33 -2.69 12.44
N ALA A 20 -5.35 -1.85 12.27
CA ALA A 20 -5.25 -0.61 11.48
C ALA A 20 -4.14 0.34 11.99
N ASP A 21 -3.82 0.28 13.28
CA ASP A 21 -2.71 0.96 13.94
C ASP A 21 -1.32 0.45 13.50
N THR A 22 -1.25 -0.79 13.02
CA THR A 22 0.00 -1.44 12.57
C THR A 22 0.35 -1.14 11.11
N ILE A 23 -0.57 -0.56 10.36
CA ILE A 23 -0.42 -0.31 8.93
C ILE A 23 0.47 0.90 8.67
N GLN A 24 1.41 0.73 7.73
CA GLN A 24 2.23 1.82 7.23
C GLN A 24 1.49 2.59 6.14
N TRP A 25 0.71 3.60 6.57
CA TRP A 25 -0.15 4.40 5.69
C TRP A 25 0.60 5.23 4.65
N GLU A 26 1.86 5.62 4.92
CA GLU A 26 2.74 6.32 3.97
C GLU A 26 3.04 5.51 2.70
N ASP A 27 2.97 4.17 2.79
CA ASP A 27 3.07 3.29 1.64
C ASP A 27 1.81 3.35 0.78
N ILE A 28 0.62 3.45 1.40
CA ILE A 28 -0.66 3.40 0.71
C ILE A 28 -1.02 4.77 0.12
N VAL A 29 -0.90 5.84 0.91
CA VAL A 29 -1.27 7.20 0.51
C VAL A 29 -0.19 7.77 -0.41
N ARG A 30 -0.57 8.09 -1.65
CA ARG A 30 0.38 8.60 -2.65
C ARG A 30 0.93 9.97 -2.24
N ASN A 31 0.03 10.89 -1.90
CA ASN A 31 0.35 12.28 -1.59
C ASN A 31 0.92 12.41 -0.15
N PRO A 32 2.21 12.77 0.01
CA PRO A 32 2.84 12.90 1.33
C PRO A 32 2.20 13.98 2.23
N MET A 33 1.61 15.01 1.63
CA MET A 33 0.90 16.03 2.41
C MET A 33 -0.39 15.44 3.00
N ALA A 34 -1.10 14.59 2.25
CA ALA A 34 -2.31 13.95 2.71
C ALA A 34 -2.05 12.80 3.70
N SER A 35 -0.90 12.12 3.61
CA SER A 35 -0.50 11.12 4.61
C SER A 35 -0.31 11.73 5.99
N ASN A 36 0.19 12.98 6.06
CA ASN A 36 0.32 13.71 7.34
C ASN A 36 -1.02 14.04 8.00
N PHE A 37 -2.11 14.10 7.22
CA PHE A 37 -3.46 14.27 7.73
C PHE A 37 -4.17 12.94 8.01
N SER A 38 -3.48 11.80 7.83
CA SER A 38 -4.09 10.50 8.08
C SER A 38 -4.15 10.23 9.57
N VAL A 39 -5.36 10.21 10.13
CA VAL A 39 -5.60 10.02 11.56
C VAL A 39 -6.06 8.59 11.78
N VAL A 40 -5.17 7.79 12.36
CA VAL A 40 -5.45 6.42 12.79
C VAL A 40 -5.00 6.27 14.26
N PRO A 41 -5.93 6.07 15.20
CA PRO A 41 -5.63 5.84 16.60
C PRO A 41 -4.68 4.66 16.74
N LYS A 42 -3.57 4.89 17.45
CA LYS A 42 -2.61 3.83 17.81
C LYS A 42 -3.06 2.98 18.99
N ASN A 43 -4.22 3.30 19.56
CA ASN A 43 -4.82 2.52 20.63
C ASN A 43 -5.60 1.37 20.00
N SER A 44 -4.92 0.25 19.77
CA SER A 44 -5.60 -1.01 19.51
C SER A 44 -6.45 -1.39 20.72
N SER A 45 -7.58 -2.05 20.47
CA SER A 45 -8.35 -2.68 21.54
C SER A 45 -7.43 -3.67 22.28
N THR A 46 -7.49 -3.70 23.61
CA THR A 46 -6.68 -4.61 24.45
C THR A 46 -6.91 -6.09 24.14
N ASP A 47 -7.98 -6.43 23.44
CA ASP A 47 -8.36 -7.80 23.07
C ASP A 47 -7.83 -8.25 21.70
N CYS A 48 -7.04 -7.41 21.01
CA CYS A 48 -6.51 -7.75 19.68
C CYS A 48 -5.38 -8.78 19.77
N ARG A 49 -5.43 -9.83 18.93
CA ARG A 49 -4.28 -10.74 18.74
C ARG A 49 -3.15 -9.99 18.03
N GLN A 50 -1.92 -10.46 18.18
CA GLN A 50 -0.78 -9.90 17.44
C GLN A 50 -0.82 -10.28 15.96
N CYS A 51 -0.13 -9.49 15.13
CA CYS A 51 0.12 -9.85 13.73
C CYS A 51 0.88 -11.19 13.63
N HIS A 52 0.72 -11.87 12.51
CA HIS A 52 1.53 -13.04 12.22
C HIS A 52 3.03 -12.68 12.21
N LYS A 53 3.88 -13.58 12.72
CA LYS A 53 5.34 -13.36 12.85
C LYS A 53 6.05 -12.98 11.54
N TYR A 54 5.50 -13.38 10.39
CA TYR A 54 6.06 -13.07 9.07
C TYR A 54 5.73 -11.65 8.57
N CYS A 55 4.77 -10.96 9.19
CA CYS A 55 4.31 -9.65 8.71
C CYS A 55 5.19 -8.48 9.16
N GLY A 56 6.22 -8.72 9.98
CA GLY A 56 7.07 -7.65 10.53
C GLY A 56 6.26 -6.56 11.24
N ASN A 57 5.23 -6.97 11.99
CA ASN A 57 4.27 -6.11 12.71
C ASN A 57 3.46 -5.14 11.82
N ARG A 58 3.19 -5.48 10.56
CA ARG A 58 2.26 -4.72 9.70
C ARG A 58 1.24 -5.65 9.07
N CYS A 59 0.01 -5.63 9.57
CA CYS A 59 -1.01 -6.56 9.10
C CYS A 59 -2.41 -5.94 9.12
N TRP A 60 -3.30 -6.52 8.32
CA TRP A 60 -4.74 -6.27 8.35
C TRP A 60 -5.47 -7.25 9.28
N GLY A 61 -4.78 -8.28 9.77
CA GLY A 61 -5.32 -9.35 10.60
C GLY A 61 -4.25 -10.32 11.10
N PRO A 62 -4.64 -11.31 11.92
CA PRO A 62 -3.69 -12.19 12.60
C PRO A 62 -3.03 -13.24 11.69
N SER A 63 -3.56 -13.48 10.49
CA SER A 63 -3.11 -14.56 9.60
C SER A 63 -1.93 -14.13 8.72
N ALA A 64 -1.14 -15.10 8.22
CA ALA A 64 0.07 -14.85 7.44
C ALA A 64 -0.21 -14.25 6.04
N ASP A 65 -1.39 -14.49 5.49
CA ASP A 65 -1.90 -13.93 4.23
C ASP A 65 -2.46 -12.51 4.39
N GLN A 66 -2.61 -12.04 5.63
CA GLN A 66 -3.12 -10.71 5.95
C GLN A 66 -2.01 -9.69 6.24
N CYS A 67 -0.76 -10.00 5.89
CA CYS A 67 0.33 -9.04 6.00
C CYS A 67 0.12 -7.86 5.04
N GLN A 68 0.58 -6.67 5.43
CA GLN A 68 0.62 -5.54 4.51
C GLN A 68 1.74 -5.75 3.48
N SER A 69 1.39 -5.80 2.20
CA SER A 69 2.35 -5.71 1.10
C SER A 69 2.79 -4.26 0.91
N LEU A 70 4.10 -4.00 0.97
CA LEU A 70 4.68 -2.69 0.73
C LEU A 70 5.10 -2.58 -0.73
N THR A 71 4.68 -1.49 -1.38
CA THR A 71 4.85 -1.31 -2.83
C THR A 71 5.45 0.04 -3.20
N LYS A 72 5.84 0.86 -2.21
CA LYS A 72 6.43 2.19 -2.42
C LYS A 72 7.64 2.42 -1.52
N VAL A 73 7.49 2.25 -0.20
CA VAL A 73 8.56 2.60 0.77
C VAL A 73 9.74 1.64 0.74
N VAL A 74 9.56 0.45 0.17
CA VAL A 74 10.60 -0.59 0.06
C VAL A 74 11.30 -0.58 -1.30
N CYS A 75 10.83 0.24 -2.24
CA CYS A 75 11.34 0.27 -3.59
C CYS A 75 12.76 0.85 -3.65
N ALA A 76 13.49 0.49 -4.70
CA ALA A 76 14.76 1.12 -5.01
C ALA A 76 14.53 2.62 -5.34
N GLU A 77 15.51 3.47 -5.03
CA GLU A 77 15.42 4.92 -5.28
C GLU A 77 15.22 5.26 -6.77
N GLN A 78 15.59 4.35 -7.66
CA GLN A 78 15.45 4.49 -9.11
C GLN A 78 14.04 4.18 -9.63
N CYS A 79 13.13 3.68 -8.79
CA CYS A 79 11.76 3.42 -9.22
C CYS A 79 10.95 4.72 -9.27
N ASP A 80 10.29 4.99 -10.39
CA ASP A 80 9.44 6.20 -10.58
C ASP A 80 8.14 6.18 -9.77
N GLY A 81 7.75 5.02 -9.22
CA GLY A 81 6.47 4.85 -8.55
C GLY A 81 6.43 3.64 -7.64
N ARG A 82 5.80 2.56 -8.13
CA ARG A 82 5.57 1.34 -7.35
C ARG A 82 6.61 0.26 -7.65
N CYS A 83 6.66 -0.77 -6.82
CA CYS A 83 7.48 -1.95 -7.03
C CYS A 83 6.81 -3.20 -6.44
N TYR A 84 7.30 -4.37 -6.86
CA TYR A 84 6.97 -5.67 -6.26
C TYR A 84 8.15 -6.32 -5.53
N GLY A 85 9.26 -5.59 -5.42
CA GLY A 85 10.47 -6.02 -4.72
C GLY A 85 11.44 -4.85 -4.49
N ARG A 86 12.63 -5.15 -3.97
CA ARG A 86 13.61 -4.13 -3.54
C ARG A 86 14.64 -3.79 -4.62
N SER A 87 14.76 -4.63 -5.65
CA SER A 87 15.70 -4.43 -6.75
C SER A 87 15.15 -3.42 -7.75
N VAL A 88 16.06 -2.73 -8.45
CA VAL A 88 15.71 -1.87 -9.60
C VAL A 88 15.05 -2.67 -10.72
N SER A 89 15.35 -3.96 -10.84
CA SER A 89 14.69 -4.86 -11.79
C SER A 89 13.23 -5.18 -11.42
N GLU A 90 12.78 -4.78 -10.23
CA GLU A 90 11.45 -5.06 -9.69
C GLU A 90 10.59 -3.79 -9.57
N CYS A 91 10.99 -2.71 -10.25
CA CYS A 91 10.17 -1.52 -10.40
C CYS A 91 8.97 -1.81 -11.31
N CYS A 92 7.81 -1.27 -10.95
CA CYS A 92 6.64 -1.27 -11.81
C CYS A 92 6.76 -0.22 -12.90
N HIS A 93 5.95 -0.37 -13.94
CA HIS A 93 5.74 0.69 -14.91
C HIS A 93 5.18 1.94 -14.21
N ARG A 94 5.59 3.14 -14.65
CA ARG A 94 5.17 4.43 -14.05
C ARG A 94 3.66 4.66 -14.06
N GLU A 95 2.95 4.02 -14.99
CA GLU A 95 1.48 4.08 -15.11
C GLU A 95 0.76 3.06 -14.21
N CYS A 96 1.48 2.29 -13.40
CA CYS A 96 0.88 1.37 -12.44
C CYS A 96 0.49 2.05 -11.12
N ALA A 97 -0.75 1.82 -10.70
CA ALA A 97 -1.29 2.21 -9.41
C ALA A 97 -1.30 1.00 -8.46
N GLY A 98 -0.84 1.20 -7.23
CA GLY A 98 -0.87 0.22 -6.13
C GLY A 98 0.11 -0.95 -6.24
N GLY A 99 0.71 -1.19 -7.39
CA GLY A 99 1.67 -2.27 -7.60
C GLY A 99 1.50 -2.93 -8.96
N CYS A 100 2.28 -3.99 -9.18
CA CYS A 100 2.30 -4.75 -10.41
C CYS A 100 2.80 -6.18 -10.14
N SER A 101 2.59 -7.08 -11.09
CA SER A 101 3.19 -8.42 -11.11
C SER A 101 4.44 -8.51 -11.99
N GLY A 102 4.81 -7.42 -12.64
CA GLY A 102 5.91 -7.34 -13.61
C GLY A 102 6.18 -5.91 -14.06
N PRO A 103 7.25 -5.67 -14.84
CA PRO A 103 7.71 -4.32 -15.16
C PRO A 103 6.90 -3.63 -16.28
N LYS A 104 5.97 -4.32 -16.94
CA LYS A 104 5.22 -3.75 -18.08
C LYS A 104 3.99 -2.98 -17.61
N ASP A 105 3.52 -2.09 -18.48
CA ASP A 105 2.26 -1.36 -18.36
C ASP A 105 1.00 -2.24 -18.36
N THR A 106 1.14 -3.50 -18.77
CA THR A 106 0.10 -4.53 -18.81
C THR A 106 0.11 -5.43 -17.56
N ASP A 107 1.14 -5.32 -16.72
CA ASP A 107 1.30 -6.11 -15.49
C ASP A 107 0.80 -5.35 -14.25
N CYS A 108 0.19 -4.17 -14.44
CA CYS A 108 -0.28 -3.32 -13.34
C CYS A 108 -1.50 -3.93 -12.64
N PHE A 109 -1.57 -3.78 -11.31
CA PHE A 109 -2.80 -4.15 -10.57
C PHE A 109 -3.96 -3.19 -10.87
N ALA A 110 -3.64 -1.92 -11.13
CA ALA A 110 -4.55 -0.90 -11.59
C ALA A 110 -3.79 0.17 -12.39
N CYS A 111 -4.47 0.90 -13.26
CA CYS A 111 -3.87 2.00 -14.01
C CYS A 111 -3.96 3.32 -13.24
N MET A 112 -2.89 4.12 -13.31
CA MET A 112 -2.85 5.47 -12.75
C MET A 112 -3.84 6.42 -13.44
N ASN A 113 -3.98 6.27 -14.76
CA ASN A 113 -4.77 7.15 -15.60
C ASN A 113 -5.84 6.35 -16.37
N PHE A 114 -5.48 5.77 -17.52
CA PHE A 114 -6.42 5.06 -18.40
C PHE A 114 -5.95 3.62 -18.65
N ASN A 115 -6.91 2.73 -18.83
CA ASN A 115 -6.68 1.38 -19.32
C ASN A 115 -7.10 1.33 -20.79
N ASP A 116 -6.15 1.14 -21.68
CA ASP A 116 -6.39 0.86 -23.09
C ASP A 116 -6.11 -0.62 -23.36
N SER A 117 -7.18 -1.40 -23.47
CA SER A 117 -7.12 -2.81 -23.88
C SER A 117 -6.17 -3.69 -23.06
N GLY A 118 -6.00 -3.35 -21.77
CA GLY A 118 -5.11 -4.03 -20.82
C GLY A 118 -3.81 -3.28 -20.53
N ALA A 119 -3.41 -2.30 -21.34
CA ALA A 119 -2.23 -1.48 -21.10
C ALA A 119 -2.58 -0.18 -20.36
N CYS A 120 -1.78 0.18 -19.35
CA CYS A 120 -1.94 1.44 -18.64
C CYS A 120 -1.20 2.58 -19.34
N VAL A 121 -1.95 3.59 -19.78
CA VAL A 121 -1.44 4.68 -20.63
C VAL A 121 -1.76 6.07 -20.07
N THR A 122 -0.93 7.05 -20.44
CA THR A 122 -1.22 8.48 -20.31
C THR A 122 -2.05 8.94 -21.50
N GLN A 123 -3.06 9.78 -21.27
CA GLN A 123 -3.91 10.38 -22.32
C GLN A 123 -3.12 11.09 -23.42
#